data_AF-A0A914CLS4-F1
#
_entry.id   AF-A0A914CLS4-F1
#
_cell.length_a   1.000
_cell.length_b   1.000
_cell.length_c   1.000
_cell.angle_alpha   90.00
_cell.angle_beta   90.00
_cell.angle_gamma   90.00
#
_symmetry.space_group_name_H-M   'P 1'
#
loop_
_entity.id
_entity.type
_entity.pdbx_description
1 polymer ?
#
loop_
_entity_poly.entity_id
_entity_poly.type
_entity_poly.pdbx_seq_one_letter_code
_entity_poly.pdbx_strand_id
1 'polypeptide(L)'
;MPWDNLGTTWPAFWTYNSENNWPLDGEIDILEGIGGTMVYNVITLHTRDGCWMQNKDWIYFTGQWAPDEGGKINATNCYVNATGKAANGTYGVKFNNAGGGVFVMEWEREKFIRMWIFMRGSVPSDITL
;
A
#
# COMPACT_ATOMS: atom_id res chain seq x y z
N MET A 1 4.35 2.50 13.95
CA MET A 1 2.91 2.38 13.63
C MET A 1 2.22 1.50 14.67
N PRO A 2 0.90 1.65 14.91
CA PRO A 2 0.15 0.77 15.81
C PRO A 2 0.23 -0.70 15.36
N TRP A 3 0.32 -1.62 16.31
CA TRP A 3 0.47 -3.06 16.04
C TRP A 3 0.10 -3.92 17.24
N ASP A 4 -0.47 -5.10 16.99
CA ASP A 4 -0.62 -6.17 17.97
C ASP A 4 -0.16 -7.52 17.38
N ASN A 5 0.31 -8.43 18.23
CA ASN A 5 0.77 -9.76 17.80
C ASN A 5 -0.35 -10.82 17.73
N LEU A 6 -1.59 -10.47 18.04
CA LEU A 6 -2.74 -11.38 18.10
C LEU A 6 -3.61 -11.35 16.84
N GLY A 7 -3.40 -10.36 15.94
CA GLY A 7 -4.22 -10.20 14.74
C GLY A 7 -5.51 -9.44 14.97
N THR A 8 -5.64 -8.73 16.09
CA THR A 8 -6.90 -8.06 16.49
C THR A 8 -6.98 -6.60 16.08
N THR A 9 -5.88 -6.02 15.59
CA THR A 9 -5.85 -4.66 15.05
C THR A 9 -5.75 -4.67 13.53
N TRP A 10 -6.30 -3.63 12.91
CA TRP A 10 -6.19 -3.36 11.49
C TRP A 10 -5.85 -1.88 11.32
N PRO A 11 -4.57 -1.50 11.49
CA PRO A 11 -4.15 -0.13 11.31
C PRO A 11 -4.12 0.21 9.81
N ALA A 12 -4.59 1.42 9.50
CA ALA A 12 -4.52 2.00 8.18
C ALA A 12 -4.05 3.46 8.23
N PHE A 13 -3.25 3.87 7.24
CA PHE A 13 -3.02 5.26 6.86
C PHE A 13 -3.39 5.36 5.39
N TRP A 14 -4.43 6.14 5.11
CA TRP A 14 -5.16 6.06 3.87
C TRP A 14 -5.78 7.42 3.53
N THR A 15 -6.18 7.60 2.28
CA THR A 15 -6.88 8.79 1.81
C THR A 15 -8.30 8.45 1.43
N TYR A 16 -9.21 9.38 1.71
CA TYR A 16 -10.64 9.23 1.47
C TYR A 16 -11.23 10.52 0.92
N ASN A 17 -12.26 10.40 0.09
CA ASN A 17 -13.03 11.56 -0.34
C ASN A 17 -14.06 11.95 0.73
N SER A 18 -14.09 13.23 1.11
CA SER A 18 -15.05 13.81 2.05
C SER A 18 -16.52 13.76 1.60
N GLU A 19 -16.80 13.50 0.32
CA GLU A 19 -18.16 13.39 -0.24
C GLU A 19 -18.92 12.14 0.23
N ASN A 20 -18.26 11.22 0.94
CA ASN A 20 -18.86 10.04 1.58
C ASN A 20 -19.58 9.06 0.65
N ASN A 21 -19.25 9.04 -0.65
CA ASN A 21 -19.88 8.15 -1.62
C ASN A 21 -18.98 6.95 -1.94
N TRP A 22 -18.51 6.25 -0.90
CA TRP A 22 -17.66 5.08 -1.05
C TRP A 22 -18.40 3.90 -1.72
N PRO A 23 -17.76 3.15 -2.63
CA PRO A 23 -16.39 3.30 -3.15
C PRO A 23 -16.28 4.17 -4.42
N LEU A 24 -17.36 4.86 -4.83
CA LEU A 24 -17.42 5.55 -6.13
C LEU A 24 -16.44 6.73 -6.26
N ASP A 25 -16.14 7.34 -5.13
CA ASP A 25 -15.17 8.45 -5.03
C ASP A 25 -13.74 8.00 -4.74
N GLY A 26 -13.58 6.70 -4.48
CA GLY A 26 -12.31 6.03 -4.31
C GLY A 26 -11.65 6.18 -2.94
N GLU A 27 -10.61 5.38 -2.77
CA GLU A 27 -9.79 5.25 -1.57
C GLU A 27 -8.36 4.88 -1.99
N ILE A 28 -7.37 5.36 -1.24
CA ILE A 28 -5.96 4.98 -1.44
C ILE A 28 -5.38 4.58 -0.09
N ASP A 29 -5.07 3.31 0.06
CA ASP A 29 -4.47 2.74 1.27
C ASP A 29 -2.95 2.80 1.15
N ILE A 30 -2.38 3.81 1.81
CA ILE A 30 -0.93 4.07 1.75
C ILE A 30 -0.19 3.04 2.62
N LEU A 31 -0.75 2.75 3.78
CA LEU A 31 -0.32 1.70 4.69
C LEU A 31 -1.55 0.98 5.20
N GLU A 32 -1.58 -0.33 5.05
CA GLU A 32 -2.65 -1.18 5.52
C GLU A 32 -2.15 -2.60 5.80
N GLY A 33 -2.70 -3.20 6.83
CA GLY A 33 -2.59 -4.63 7.06
C GLY A 33 -3.35 -5.05 8.30
N ILE A 34 -3.41 -6.35 8.52
CA ILE A 34 -3.95 -6.94 9.74
C ILE A 34 -2.80 -7.18 10.71
N GLY A 35 -3.06 -7.09 12.01
CA GLY A 35 -2.15 -7.48 13.09
C GLY A 35 -1.57 -8.89 12.95
N GLY A 36 -0.91 -9.37 14.00
CA GLY A 36 -0.52 -10.77 14.11
C GLY A 36 0.88 -11.03 13.59
N THR A 37 0.99 -11.67 12.43
CA THR A 37 2.28 -12.13 11.85
C THR A 37 2.60 -11.49 10.51
N MET A 38 1.78 -10.56 10.02
CA MET A 38 2.10 -9.81 8.80
C MET A 38 3.37 -8.98 9.00
N VAL A 39 4.23 -9.03 8.00
CA VAL A 39 5.54 -8.33 8.00
C VAL A 39 5.73 -7.46 6.76
N TYR A 40 4.68 -7.31 5.96
CA TYR A 40 4.67 -6.55 4.74
C TYR A 40 3.42 -5.68 4.68
N ASN A 41 3.56 -4.50 4.10
CA ASN A 41 2.46 -3.59 3.84
C ASN A 41 1.60 -4.11 2.69
N VAL A 42 0.29 -3.86 2.76
CA VAL A 42 -0.62 -3.99 1.62
C VAL A 42 -0.99 -2.59 1.17
N ILE A 43 -0.90 -2.34 -0.13
CA ILE A 43 -1.22 -1.08 -0.76
C ILE A 43 -2.44 -1.31 -1.64
N THR A 44 -3.52 -0.61 -1.37
CA THR A 44 -4.81 -0.84 -2.03
C THR A 44 -5.36 0.46 -2.62
N LEU A 45 -6.10 0.32 -3.72
CA LEU A 45 -6.95 1.33 -4.32
C LEU A 45 -8.36 0.77 -4.34
N HIS A 46 -9.30 1.50 -3.76
CA HIS A 46 -10.72 1.26 -3.96
C HIS A 46 -11.21 2.25 -5.00
N THR A 47 -11.96 1.79 -6.01
CA THR A 47 -12.38 2.65 -7.12
C THR A 47 -13.80 2.33 -7.54
N ARG A 48 -14.44 3.25 -8.26
CA ARG A 48 -15.59 2.88 -9.09
C ARG A 48 -15.20 1.84 -10.15
N ASP A 49 -16.19 1.15 -10.68
CA ASP A 49 -16.03 0.20 -11.79
C ASP A 49 -15.27 0.81 -12.98
N GLY A 50 -14.46 -0.01 -13.64
CA GLY A 50 -13.73 0.36 -14.84
C GLY A 50 -12.31 0.86 -14.60
N CYS A 51 -11.82 0.87 -13.34
CA CYS A 51 -10.39 1.00 -13.10
C CYS A 51 -9.67 -0.30 -13.48
N TRP A 52 -8.64 -0.20 -14.29
CA TRP A 52 -7.79 -1.34 -14.62
C TRP A 52 -6.32 -0.93 -14.56
N MET A 53 -5.59 -1.52 -13.62
CA MET A 53 -4.13 -1.38 -13.54
C MET A 53 -3.51 -2.21 -14.67
N GLN A 54 -3.36 -1.57 -15.84
CA GLN A 54 -2.60 -2.11 -16.97
C GLN A 54 -1.11 -2.14 -16.62
N ASN A 55 -0.37 -3.04 -17.28
CA ASN A 55 1.09 -3.11 -17.16
C ASN A 55 1.57 -3.42 -15.74
N LYS A 56 1.24 -4.62 -15.24
CA LYS A 56 1.84 -5.27 -14.06
C LYS A 56 3.34 -5.59 -14.26
N ASP A 57 4.05 -4.76 -15.02
CA ASP A 57 5.45 -4.94 -15.30
C ASP A 57 6.26 -4.56 -14.06
N TRP A 58 6.99 -5.54 -13.57
CA TRP A 58 7.81 -5.50 -12.37
C TRP A 58 8.94 -4.47 -12.46
N ILE A 59 9.17 -3.87 -13.64
CA ILE A 59 10.10 -2.72 -13.77
C ILE A 59 9.59 -1.45 -13.05
N TYR A 60 8.27 -1.32 -12.83
CA TYR A 60 7.69 -0.09 -12.27
C TYR A 60 7.44 -0.12 -10.76
N PHE A 61 7.50 -1.30 -10.13
CA PHE A 61 7.28 -1.46 -8.69
C PHE A 61 8.04 -2.68 -8.17
N THR A 62 8.50 -2.59 -6.93
CA THR A 62 9.26 -3.67 -6.27
C THR A 62 8.40 -4.63 -5.46
N GLY A 63 7.10 -4.32 -5.31
CA GLY A 63 6.12 -5.20 -4.68
C GLY A 63 5.66 -6.32 -5.62
N GLN A 64 4.63 -7.03 -5.18
CA GLN A 64 3.97 -8.11 -5.91
C GLN A 64 2.47 -7.85 -5.92
N TRP A 65 1.87 -7.95 -7.10
CA TRP A 65 0.41 -8.01 -7.19
C TRP A 65 -0.11 -9.18 -6.36
N ALA A 66 -1.14 -8.93 -5.55
CA ALA A 66 -1.84 -10.02 -4.93
C ALA A 66 -2.41 -10.98 -5.98
N PRO A 67 -2.56 -12.28 -5.64
CA PRO A 67 -3.15 -13.24 -6.56
C PRO A 67 -4.49 -12.71 -7.08
N ASP A 68 -4.67 -12.78 -8.40
CA ASP A 68 -5.92 -12.43 -9.05
C ASP A 68 -7.06 -13.24 -8.40
N GLU A 69 -8.10 -12.58 -7.89
CA GLU A 69 -9.31 -13.21 -7.37
C GLU A 69 -10.16 -13.77 -8.52
N GLY A 70 -9.58 -14.66 -9.33
CA GLY A 70 -10.28 -15.43 -10.34
C GLY A 70 -10.54 -14.72 -11.68
N GLY A 71 -9.72 -13.75 -12.09
CA GLY A 71 -9.78 -13.18 -13.44
C GLY A 71 -10.96 -12.25 -13.69
N LYS A 72 -11.53 -11.64 -12.64
CA LYS A 72 -12.56 -10.62 -12.77
C LYS A 72 -11.90 -9.26 -13.02
N ILE A 73 -11.65 -8.99 -14.29
CA ILE A 73 -11.04 -7.78 -14.87
C ILE A 73 -12.01 -6.58 -14.93
N ASN A 74 -12.86 -6.43 -13.91
CA ASN A 74 -13.55 -5.18 -13.62
C ASN A 74 -13.22 -4.90 -12.15
N ALA A 75 -12.24 -4.04 -11.89
CA ALA A 75 -11.82 -3.80 -10.52
C ALA A 75 -12.98 -3.13 -9.76
N THR A 76 -13.52 -3.83 -8.75
CA THR A 76 -14.09 -3.14 -7.60
C THR A 76 -12.96 -2.47 -6.82
N ASN A 77 -11.80 -3.13 -6.68
CA ASN A 77 -10.58 -2.63 -6.03
C ASN A 77 -9.31 -3.15 -6.74
N CYS A 78 -8.17 -2.46 -6.62
CA CYS A 78 -6.83 -2.90 -7.08
C CYS A 78 -5.85 -2.90 -5.89
N TYR A 79 -5.11 -3.98 -5.62
CA TYR A 79 -4.11 -3.98 -4.53
C TYR A 79 -2.79 -4.68 -4.87
N VAL A 80 -1.71 -4.15 -4.31
CA VAL A 80 -0.31 -4.60 -4.42
C VAL A 80 0.19 -4.95 -3.03
N ASN A 81 0.69 -6.18 -2.86
CA ASN A 81 1.39 -6.59 -1.66
C ASN A 81 2.86 -6.19 -1.78
N ALA A 82 3.44 -5.58 -0.76
CA ALA A 82 4.88 -5.37 -0.74
C ALA A 82 5.59 -6.70 -0.37
N THR A 83 5.75 -7.64 -1.30
CA THR A 83 6.49 -8.89 -1.05
C THR A 83 7.89 -8.84 -1.68
N GLY A 84 8.87 -9.47 -1.04
CA GLY A 84 10.27 -9.47 -1.48
C GLY A 84 11.25 -9.14 -0.36
N LYS A 85 12.57 -9.26 -0.63
CA LYS A 85 13.61 -9.03 0.40
C LYS A 85 13.62 -7.59 0.94
N ALA A 86 13.36 -6.60 0.08
CA ALA A 86 13.28 -5.19 0.47
C ALA A 86 11.94 -4.84 1.16
N ALA A 87 10.92 -5.67 0.97
CA ALA A 87 9.57 -5.39 1.42
C ALA A 87 9.20 -6.14 2.73
N ASN A 88 9.95 -7.20 3.07
CA ASN A 88 9.91 -7.83 4.39
C ASN A 88 10.43 -6.85 5.45
N GLY A 89 9.53 -6.40 6.33
CA GLY A 89 9.81 -5.38 7.32
C GLY A 89 9.19 -4.02 7.01
N THR A 90 8.37 -3.89 5.96
CA THR A 90 7.63 -2.65 5.64
C THR A 90 6.41 -2.41 6.52
N TYR A 91 6.07 -3.37 7.40
CA TYR A 91 4.89 -3.29 8.26
C TYR A 91 5.07 -4.04 9.60
N GLY A 92 4.23 -3.71 10.57
CA GLY A 92 4.12 -4.40 11.86
C GLY A 92 5.36 -4.31 12.76
N VAL A 93 5.59 -5.34 13.59
CA VAL A 93 6.73 -5.38 14.55
C VAL A 93 8.06 -5.15 13.85
N LYS A 94 8.27 -5.74 12.67
CA LYS A 94 9.55 -5.63 11.98
C LYS A 94 9.84 -4.20 11.55
N PHE A 95 8.84 -3.48 11.04
CA PHE A 95 8.96 -2.06 10.72
C PHE A 95 9.26 -1.23 11.96
N ASN A 96 8.53 -1.47 13.06
CA ASN A 96 8.71 -0.77 14.31
C ASN A 96 10.11 -1.01 14.92
N ASN A 97 10.59 -2.26 14.95
CA ASN A 97 11.91 -2.62 15.47
C ASN A 97 13.05 -2.07 14.62
N ALA A 98 12.82 -1.83 13.32
CA ALA A 98 13.78 -1.16 12.44
C ALA A 98 13.79 0.38 12.61
N GLY A 99 13.02 0.95 13.55
CA GLY A 99 12.89 2.40 13.74
C GLY A 99 11.96 3.09 12.73
N GLY A 100 11.10 2.32 12.08
CA GLY A 100 10.14 2.77 11.09
C GLY A 100 10.79 3.22 9.77
N GLY A 101 10.19 4.23 9.15
CA GLY A 101 10.54 4.68 7.81
C GLY A 101 9.66 5.83 7.35
N VAL A 102 9.70 6.11 6.04
CA VAL A 102 8.89 7.13 5.37
C VAL A 102 8.07 6.45 4.28
N PHE A 103 6.77 6.74 4.28
CA PHE A 103 5.85 6.37 3.19
C PHE A 103 5.66 7.62 2.33
N VAL A 104 5.81 7.46 1.02
CA VAL A 104 5.62 8.53 0.05
C VAL A 104 4.59 8.10 -0.98
N MET A 105 3.64 8.99 -1.24
CA MET A 105 2.68 8.86 -2.33
C MET A 105 2.90 10.02 -3.30
N GLU A 106 3.13 9.69 -4.57
CA GLU A 106 3.07 10.65 -5.67
C GLU A 106 1.78 10.37 -6.46
N TRP A 107 0.98 11.41 -6.62
CA TRP A 107 -0.26 11.33 -7.38
C TRP A 107 -0.22 12.37 -8.50
N GLU A 108 -0.15 11.87 -9.73
CA GLU A 108 -0.22 12.67 -10.94
C GLU A 108 -1.50 12.29 -11.69
N ARG A 109 -2.42 13.26 -11.78
CA ARG A 109 -3.75 13.07 -12.37
C ARG A 109 -3.65 12.47 -13.77
N GLU A 110 -4.49 11.48 -14.04
CA GLU A 110 -4.60 10.79 -15.34
C GLU A 110 -3.32 10.04 -15.80
N LYS A 111 -2.27 9.98 -14.97
CA LYS A 111 -1.05 9.22 -15.27
C LYS A 111 -0.83 8.07 -14.33
N PHE A 112 -0.67 8.34 -13.02
CA PHE A 112 -0.34 7.31 -12.05
C PHE A 112 -0.58 7.74 -10.61
N ILE A 113 -0.71 6.72 -9.77
CA ILE A 113 -0.42 6.81 -8.34
C ILE A 113 0.80 5.90 -8.12
N ARG A 114 1.84 6.44 -7.50
CA ARG A 114 3.07 5.71 -7.17
C ARG A 114 3.36 5.82 -5.69
N MET A 115 3.89 4.75 -5.15
CA MET A 115 4.18 4.67 -3.73
C MET A 115 5.55 4.08 -3.47
N TRP A 116 6.23 4.67 -2.48
CA TRP A 116 7.52 4.22 -2.00
C TRP A 116 7.48 4.04 -0.49
N ILE A 117 8.21 3.03 -0.03
CA ILE A 117 8.45 2.76 1.38
C ILE A 117 9.96 2.80 1.58
N PHE A 118 10.45 3.83 2.24
CA PHE A 118 11.85 3.97 2.60
C PHE A 118 12.04 3.59 4.06
N MET A 119 12.80 2.54 4.33
CA MET A 119 13.14 2.16 5.70
C MET A 119 14.05 3.22 6.34
N ARG A 120 14.07 3.28 7.68
CA ARG A 120 15.01 4.13 8.42
C ARG A 120 16.44 3.91 7.91
N GLY A 121 17.14 5.00 7.60
CA GLY A 121 18.51 4.96 7.08
C GLY A 121 18.63 4.80 5.56
N SER A 122 17.53 4.55 4.83
CA SER A 122 17.50 4.52 3.36
C SER A 122 16.63 5.63 2.75
N VAL A 123 16.25 6.64 3.55
CA VAL A 123 15.44 7.77 3.08
C VAL A 123 16.34 8.67 2.22
N PRO A 124 15.97 8.94 0.95
CA PRO A 124 16.68 9.89 0.09
C PRO A 124 16.85 11.26 0.76
N SER A 125 17.99 11.91 0.54
CA SER A 125 18.35 13.16 1.22
C SER A 125 17.48 14.36 0.82
N ASP A 126 16.83 14.29 -0.33
CA ASP A 126 15.88 15.28 -0.85
C ASP A 126 14.46 15.11 -0.30
N ILE A 127 14.19 14.01 0.41
CA ILE A 127 12.97 13.80 1.19
C ILE A 127 13.28 14.24 2.63
N THR A 128 13.33 15.57 2.82
CA THR A 128 13.59 16.18 4.13
C THR A 128 12.30 16.34 4.91
N LEU A 129 12.33 15.94 6.18
CA LEU A 129 11.29 16.17 7.17
C LEU A 129 11.41 17.57 7.78
#